data_AF-A0A7X7HNE9-F1
#
_entry.id   AF-A0A7X7HNE9-F1
#
_cell.length_a   1.000
_cell.length_b   1.000
_cell.length_c   1.000
_cell.angle_alpha   90.00
_cell.angle_beta   90.00
_cell.angle_gamma   90.00
#
_symmetry.space_group_name_H-M   'P 1'
#
loop_
_entity.id
_entity.type
_entity.pdbx_description
1 polymer ?
#
loop_
_entity_poly.entity_id
_entity_poly.type
_entity_poly.pdbx_seq_one_letter_code
_entity_poly.pdbx_strand_id
1 'polypeptide(L)'
;MNRIKIYTDRHKIAEFERSVNETIEASNSLIRIFEEFQPFMRINSVMDFETLVDDPEGTFDKVLISNINLNNSFGLKPDPATAAQLFNIDRPNYLNLVAGMPIQWDDCKPCQKAKIKKGKRAISFERYRAYSDYITFEGGEFVPNPEAIEAKIQTFDVYAETPEQLSIYNHFKELVTILNKHDTLYPMPGPDKEKLTKIFGLMIERPPYEGKFLINPQSLMEQIFKY
;
A
#
# COMPACT_ATOMS: atom_id res chain seq x y z
N MET A 1 18.03 7.59 26.73
CA MET A 1 17.96 6.12 26.82
C MET A 1 18.60 5.53 25.58
N ASN A 2 19.59 4.64 25.70
CA ASN A 2 20.24 3.99 24.56
C ASN A 2 19.36 2.82 24.09
N ARG A 3 18.54 3.04 23.05
CA ARG A 3 17.86 1.95 22.34
C ARG A 3 18.75 1.40 21.23
N ILE A 4 18.70 0.10 20.99
CA ILE A 4 19.46 -0.55 19.92
C ILE A 4 18.49 -1.13 18.90
N LYS A 5 18.62 -0.75 17.63
CA LYS A 5 17.87 -1.36 16.54
C LYS A 5 18.33 -2.81 16.35
N ILE A 6 17.41 -3.76 16.47
CA ILE A 6 17.71 -5.20 16.40
C ILE A 6 17.22 -5.86 15.11
N TYR A 7 16.12 -5.37 14.54
CA TYR A 7 15.47 -5.98 13.39
C TYR A 7 14.68 -4.93 12.60
N THR A 8 14.49 -5.19 11.31
CA THR A 8 13.59 -4.43 10.44
C THR A 8 12.69 -5.42 9.73
N ASP A 9 11.38 -5.27 9.88
CA ASP A 9 10.41 -6.13 9.22
C ASP A 9 10.27 -5.75 7.74
N ARG A 10 11.17 -6.29 6.91
CA ARG A 10 11.19 -6.04 5.47
C ARG A 10 9.94 -6.55 4.76
N HIS A 11 9.29 -7.58 5.31
CA HIS A 11 8.04 -8.08 4.75
C HIS A 11 6.92 -7.06 4.93
N LYS A 12 6.76 -6.50 6.14
CA LYS A 12 5.77 -5.45 6.40
C LYS A 12 6.05 -4.18 5.60
N ILE A 13 7.33 -3.81 5.40
CA ILE A 13 7.69 -2.69 4.52
C ILE A 13 7.18 -2.94 3.10
N ALA A 14 7.53 -4.08 2.51
CA ALA A 14 7.13 -4.40 1.14
C ALA A 14 5.60 -4.49 0.99
N GLU A 15 4.91 -5.06 1.98
CA GLU A 15 3.45 -5.14 1.99
C GLU A 15 2.78 -3.78 2.11
N PHE A 16 3.33 -2.90 2.95
CA PHE A 16 2.86 -1.53 3.11
C PHE A 16 3.06 -0.71 1.83
N GLU A 17 4.28 -0.70 1.27
CA GLU A 17 4.59 0.02 0.03
C GLU A 17 3.72 -0.46 -1.13
N ARG A 18 3.55 -1.78 -1.27
CA ARG A 18 2.63 -2.37 -2.25
C ARG A 18 1.20 -1.87 -2.03
N SER A 19 0.73 -1.84 -0.79
CA SER A 19 -0.62 -1.39 -0.47
C SER A 19 -0.87 0.08 -0.76
N VAL A 20 0.13 0.94 -0.53
CA VAL A 20 0.10 2.36 -0.91
C VAL A 20 0.00 2.49 -2.43
N ASN A 21 0.88 1.82 -3.18
CA ASN A 21 0.89 1.87 -4.65
C ASN A 21 -0.41 1.34 -5.27
N GLU A 22 -0.95 0.23 -4.76
CA GLU A 22 -2.25 -0.31 -5.20
C GLU A 22 -3.40 0.67 -4.94
N THR A 23 -3.35 1.42 -3.84
CA THR A 23 -4.34 2.45 -3.50
C THR A 23 -4.23 3.63 -4.47
N ILE A 24 -3.02 4.11 -4.76
CA ILE A 24 -2.77 5.16 -5.77
C ILE A 24 -3.30 4.75 -7.14
N GLU A 25 -2.93 3.55 -7.62
CA GLU A 25 -3.37 3.04 -8.92
C GLU A 25 -4.90 3.00 -9.01
N ALA A 26 -5.55 2.54 -7.94
CA ALA A 26 -7.00 2.39 -7.89
C ALA A 26 -7.73 3.76 -7.79
N SER A 27 -7.22 4.70 -6.99
CA SER A 27 -7.74 6.07 -6.93
C SER A 27 -7.63 6.77 -8.27
N ASN A 28 -6.46 6.74 -8.90
CA ASN A 28 -6.25 7.36 -10.21
C ASN A 28 -7.05 6.65 -11.30
N SER A 29 -7.29 5.35 -11.17
CA SER A 29 -8.20 4.63 -12.06
C SER A 29 -9.63 5.14 -11.94
N LEU A 30 -10.14 5.38 -10.73
CA LEU A 30 -11.49 5.92 -10.54
C LEU A 30 -11.63 7.33 -11.14
N ILE A 31 -10.62 8.20 -10.94
CA ILE A 31 -10.58 9.53 -11.56
C ILE A 31 -10.66 9.42 -13.08
N ARG A 32 -9.78 8.61 -13.69
CA ARG A 32 -9.78 8.40 -15.15
C ARG A 32 -11.11 7.87 -15.67
N ILE A 33 -11.72 6.92 -14.98
CA ILE A 33 -13.04 6.39 -15.36
C ILE A 33 -14.07 7.51 -15.35
N PHE A 34 -14.14 8.26 -14.25
CA PHE A 34 -15.10 9.35 -14.12
C PHE A 34 -14.93 10.40 -15.21
N GLU A 35 -13.70 10.81 -15.48
CA GLU A 35 -13.37 11.86 -16.43
C GLU A 35 -13.42 11.46 -17.92
N GLU A 36 -13.27 10.17 -18.24
CA GLU A 36 -13.42 9.68 -19.62
C GLU A 36 -14.90 9.48 -20.01
N PHE A 37 -15.77 9.25 -19.02
CA PHE A 37 -17.20 9.02 -19.26
C PHE A 37 -18.03 10.30 -19.30
N GLN A 38 -17.55 11.41 -18.75
CA GLN A 38 -18.23 12.69 -18.84
C GLN A 38 -17.24 13.85 -19.08
N PRO A 39 -17.63 14.89 -19.85
CA PRO A 39 -16.73 16.01 -20.19
C PRO A 39 -16.85 17.24 -19.28
N PHE A 40 -17.74 17.22 -18.28
CA PHE A 40 -18.19 18.39 -17.54
C PHE A 40 -17.36 18.71 -16.30
N MET A 41 -16.88 17.69 -15.59
CA MET A 41 -16.15 17.84 -14.32
C MET A 41 -14.78 17.17 -14.40
N ARG A 42 -13.78 17.86 -13.87
CA ARG A 42 -12.44 17.32 -13.60
C ARG A 42 -12.21 17.28 -12.10
N ILE A 43 -11.51 16.25 -11.62
CA ILE A 43 -11.11 16.11 -10.23
C ILE A 43 -9.85 16.95 -10.04
N ASN A 44 -9.97 18.08 -9.35
CA ASN A 44 -8.86 19.02 -9.17
C ASN A 44 -8.42 19.15 -7.71
N SER A 45 -9.11 18.49 -6.79
CA SER A 45 -8.81 18.53 -5.37
C SER A 45 -9.08 17.19 -4.69
N VAL A 46 -8.49 17.03 -3.50
CA VAL A 46 -8.78 15.90 -2.60
C VAL A 46 -10.26 15.83 -2.27
N MET A 47 -10.91 16.97 -2.02
CA MET A 47 -12.34 17.03 -1.66
C MET A 47 -13.25 16.56 -2.81
N ASP A 48 -12.91 16.90 -4.06
CA ASP A 48 -13.62 16.39 -5.23
C ASP A 48 -13.50 14.87 -5.31
N PHE A 49 -12.29 14.34 -5.09
CA PHE A 49 -12.06 12.91 -5.08
C PHE A 49 -12.79 12.20 -3.95
N GLU A 50 -12.76 12.74 -2.73
CA GLU A 50 -13.47 12.17 -1.57
C GLU A 50 -14.96 12.05 -1.84
N THR A 51 -15.56 13.06 -2.48
CA THR A 51 -16.96 13.01 -2.91
C THR A 51 -17.19 11.89 -3.92
N LEU A 52 -16.29 11.77 -4.91
CA LEU A 52 -16.36 10.74 -5.95
C LEU A 52 -16.19 9.32 -5.39
N VAL A 53 -15.25 9.09 -4.49
CA VAL A 53 -14.94 7.75 -3.97
C VAL A 53 -15.96 7.27 -2.92
N ASP A 54 -16.62 8.19 -2.22
CA ASP A 54 -17.71 7.88 -1.30
C ASP A 54 -18.97 7.41 -2.06
N ASP A 55 -19.36 8.15 -3.10
CA ASP A 55 -20.54 7.83 -3.92
C ASP A 55 -20.27 8.06 -5.42
N PRO A 56 -19.66 7.08 -6.12
CA PRO A 56 -19.34 7.22 -7.53
C PRO A 56 -20.58 7.42 -8.41
N GLU A 57 -21.65 6.65 -8.16
CA GLU A 57 -22.91 6.74 -8.92
C GLU A 57 -23.58 8.09 -8.71
N GLY A 58 -23.81 8.48 -7.46
CA GLY A 58 -24.50 9.73 -7.17
C GLY A 58 -23.69 10.97 -7.56
N THR A 59 -22.36 10.91 -7.50
CA THR A 59 -21.49 12.00 -7.99
C THR A 59 -21.61 12.15 -9.51
N PHE A 60 -21.55 11.05 -10.25
CA PHE A 60 -21.72 11.04 -11.70
C PHE A 60 -23.10 11.58 -12.11
N ASP A 61 -24.15 11.10 -11.46
CA ASP A 61 -25.53 11.53 -11.72
C ASP A 61 -25.75 13.02 -11.45
N LYS A 62 -25.20 13.54 -10.34
CA LYS A 62 -25.25 14.97 -10.01
C LYS A 62 -24.59 15.82 -11.09
N VAL A 63 -23.44 15.38 -11.60
CA VAL A 63 -22.73 16.08 -12.68
C VAL A 63 -23.55 16.07 -13.96
N LEU A 64 -24.18 14.96 -14.32
CA LEU A 64 -25.06 14.92 -15.50
C LEU A 64 -26.24 15.89 -15.36
N ILE A 65 -26.92 15.86 -14.22
CA ILE A 65 -28.10 16.68 -13.95
C ILE A 65 -27.75 18.17 -13.92
N SER A 66 -26.65 18.55 -13.27
CA SER A 66 -26.25 19.96 -13.12
C SER A 66 -25.93 20.64 -14.46
N ASN A 67 -25.65 19.87 -15.50
CA ASN A 67 -25.34 20.38 -16.84
C ASN A 67 -26.58 20.49 -17.74
N ILE A 68 -27.76 20.05 -17.27
CA ILE A 68 -29.01 20.29 -18.00
C ILE A 68 -29.62 21.60 -17.54
N ASN A 69 -29.63 22.61 -18.42
CA ASN A 69 -30.35 23.86 -18.19
C ASN A 69 -31.85 23.66 -18.41
N LEU A 70 -32.54 23.12 -17.40
CA LEU A 70 -34.00 23.07 -17.40
C LEU A 70 -34.57 24.25 -16.63
N ASN A 71 -35.44 25.03 -17.28
CA ASN A 71 -36.30 26.01 -16.62
C ASN A 71 -37.39 25.27 -15.83
N ASN A 72 -37.03 24.75 -14.66
CA ASN A 72 -37.91 23.93 -13.83
C ASN A 72 -38.81 24.80 -12.96
N SER A 73 -39.91 25.29 -13.53
CA SER A 73 -40.91 26.11 -12.82
C SER A 73 -41.68 25.36 -11.71
N PHE A 74 -41.50 24.03 -11.55
CA PHE A 74 -42.34 23.19 -10.68
C PHE A 74 -41.57 22.14 -9.83
N GLY A 75 -40.26 22.30 -9.62
CA GLY A 75 -39.50 21.44 -8.68
C GLY A 75 -39.27 19.99 -9.13
N LEU A 76 -39.51 19.66 -10.40
CA LEU A 76 -39.17 18.36 -10.98
C LEU A 76 -37.65 18.23 -11.13
N LYS A 77 -37.08 17.09 -10.71
CA LYS A 77 -35.68 16.75 -10.94
C LYS A 77 -35.58 15.83 -12.17
N PRO A 78 -34.68 16.10 -13.12
CA PRO A 78 -34.48 15.21 -14.26
C PRO A 78 -33.91 13.87 -13.80
N ASP A 79 -34.35 12.81 -14.47
CA ASP A 79 -33.83 11.45 -14.29
C ASP A 79 -32.38 11.35 -14.83
N PRO A 80 -31.41 10.80 -14.06
CA PRO A 80 -30.01 10.71 -14.49
C PRO A 80 -29.78 9.88 -15.76
N ALA A 81 -30.56 8.82 -15.97
CA ALA A 81 -30.41 7.99 -17.18
C ALA A 81 -30.83 8.78 -18.43
N THR A 82 -31.94 9.51 -18.34
CA THR A 82 -32.41 10.45 -19.37
C THR A 82 -31.40 11.57 -19.59
N ALA A 83 -30.80 12.10 -18.52
CA ALA A 83 -29.76 13.12 -18.61
C ALA A 83 -28.52 12.62 -19.37
N ALA A 84 -28.07 11.41 -19.09
CA ALA A 84 -26.96 10.78 -19.81
C ALA A 84 -27.27 10.66 -21.32
N GLN A 85 -28.50 10.24 -21.66
CA GLN A 85 -28.92 10.10 -23.06
C GLN A 85 -28.89 11.41 -23.83
N LEU A 86 -29.28 12.54 -23.21
CA LEU A 86 -29.23 13.87 -23.85
C LEU A 86 -27.82 14.26 -24.30
N PHE A 87 -26.81 13.82 -23.56
CA PHE A 87 -25.40 14.08 -23.87
C PHE A 87 -24.70 12.91 -24.58
N ASN A 88 -25.43 11.85 -24.94
CA ASN A 88 -24.89 10.62 -25.50
C ASN A 88 -23.79 9.99 -24.62
N ILE A 89 -24.00 10.01 -23.30
CA ILE A 89 -23.09 9.46 -22.28
C ILE A 89 -23.52 8.04 -21.89
N ASP A 90 -22.55 7.12 -21.88
CA ASP A 90 -22.75 5.71 -21.57
C ASP A 90 -22.75 5.45 -20.04
N ARG A 91 -23.81 5.91 -19.37
CA ARG A 91 -24.01 5.71 -17.92
C ARG A 91 -23.99 4.22 -17.52
N PRO A 92 -24.64 3.28 -18.23
CA PRO A 92 -24.64 1.87 -17.83
C PRO A 92 -23.22 1.28 -17.73
N ASN A 93 -22.34 1.56 -18.70
CA ASN A 93 -20.98 1.04 -18.65
C ASN A 93 -20.11 1.76 -17.60
N TYR A 94 -20.35 3.04 -17.32
CA TYR A 94 -19.73 3.72 -16.17
C TYR A 94 -20.05 2.97 -14.86
N LEU A 95 -21.34 2.73 -14.61
CA LEU A 95 -21.80 2.05 -13.39
C LEU A 95 -21.25 0.62 -13.28
N ASN A 96 -21.26 -0.13 -14.39
CA ASN A 96 -20.70 -1.47 -14.40
C ASN A 96 -19.20 -1.46 -14.07
N LEU A 97 -18.43 -0.51 -14.63
CA LEU A 97 -17.00 -0.40 -14.36
C LEU A 97 -16.71 -0.07 -12.89
N VAL A 98 -17.38 0.93 -12.32
CA VAL A 98 -17.15 1.29 -10.91
C VAL A 98 -17.59 0.19 -9.96
N ALA A 99 -18.62 -0.59 -10.31
CA ALA A 99 -19.08 -1.74 -9.55
C ALA A 99 -18.26 -3.02 -9.79
N GLY A 100 -17.34 -3.05 -10.77
CA GLY A 100 -16.58 -4.24 -11.15
C GLY A 100 -17.40 -5.29 -11.92
N MET A 101 -18.53 -4.90 -12.50
CA MET A 101 -19.40 -5.74 -13.32
C MET A 101 -18.95 -5.77 -14.79
N PRO A 102 -19.39 -6.76 -15.59
CA PRO A 102 -19.12 -6.80 -17.02
C PRO A 102 -19.67 -5.56 -17.75
N ILE A 103 -18.91 -5.10 -18.74
CA ILE A 103 -19.32 -4.05 -19.67
C ILE A 103 -20.33 -4.65 -20.64
N GLN A 104 -21.42 -3.94 -20.96
CA GLN A 104 -22.51 -4.45 -21.79
C GLN A 104 -22.16 -4.52 -23.28
N TRP A 105 -21.23 -3.69 -23.76
CA TRP A 105 -20.88 -3.54 -25.17
C TRP A 105 -19.35 -3.42 -25.33
N ASP A 106 -18.75 -4.22 -26.22
CA ASP A 106 -17.28 -4.25 -26.40
C ASP A 106 -16.70 -3.01 -27.12
N ASP A 107 -17.55 -2.15 -27.69
CA ASP A 107 -17.19 -0.93 -28.43
C ASP A 107 -17.20 0.34 -27.56
N CYS A 108 -17.36 0.21 -26.24
CA CYS A 108 -17.29 1.33 -25.29
C CYS A 108 -15.93 2.06 -25.37
N LYS A 109 -15.87 3.17 -26.11
CA LYS A 109 -14.65 3.97 -26.29
C LYS A 109 -14.07 4.48 -24.97
N PRO A 110 -14.87 5.02 -24.02
CA PRO A 110 -14.34 5.43 -22.71
C PRO A 110 -13.70 4.27 -21.95
N CYS A 111 -14.32 3.08 -22.00
CA CYS A 111 -13.79 1.88 -21.36
C CYS A 111 -12.41 1.48 -21.92
N GLN A 112 -12.21 1.61 -23.23
CA GLN A 112 -10.94 1.33 -23.89
C GLN A 112 -9.86 2.35 -23.53
N LYS A 113 -10.23 3.65 -23.45
CA LYS A 113 -9.30 4.74 -23.09
C LYS A 113 -8.85 4.70 -21.65
N ALA A 114 -9.75 4.37 -20.73
CA ALA A 114 -9.46 4.34 -19.29
C ALA A 114 -8.49 3.20 -18.87
N LYS A 115 -8.15 2.26 -19.78
CA LYS A 115 -7.19 1.15 -19.57
C LYS A 115 -7.44 0.34 -18.28
N ILE A 116 -8.71 0.11 -17.96
CA ILE A 116 -9.13 -0.49 -16.68
C ILE A 116 -8.98 -2.02 -16.74
N LYS A 117 -8.57 -2.63 -15.62
CA LYS A 117 -8.66 -4.09 -15.43
C LYS A 117 -10.14 -4.48 -15.29
N LYS A 118 -10.72 -5.07 -16.34
CA LYS A 118 -12.11 -5.58 -16.34
C LYS A 118 -12.34 -6.50 -15.13
N GLY A 119 -13.51 -6.38 -14.47
CA GLY A 119 -13.91 -7.23 -13.34
C GLY A 119 -13.35 -6.82 -11.98
N LYS A 120 -12.58 -5.74 -11.88
CA LYS A 120 -12.14 -5.17 -10.60
C LYS A 120 -13.00 -3.96 -10.24
N ARG A 121 -13.62 -3.99 -9.05
CA ARG A 121 -14.38 -2.85 -8.51
C ARG A 121 -13.46 -1.64 -8.30
N ALA A 122 -14.02 -0.44 -8.43
CA ALA A 122 -13.34 0.79 -8.03
C ALA A 122 -12.91 0.73 -6.55
N ILE A 123 -11.92 1.56 -6.20
CA ILE A 123 -11.47 1.69 -4.81
C ILE A 123 -12.65 2.08 -3.90
N SER A 124 -12.72 1.51 -2.71
CA SER A 124 -13.69 1.91 -1.70
C SER A 124 -13.17 3.09 -0.88
N PHE A 125 -14.09 3.87 -0.31
CA PHE A 125 -13.75 4.99 0.56
C PHE A 125 -12.88 4.56 1.76
N GLU A 126 -13.16 3.41 2.36
CA GLU A 126 -12.38 2.89 3.49
C GLU A 126 -10.94 2.55 3.09
N ARG A 127 -10.76 1.96 1.90
CA ARG A 127 -9.42 1.65 1.39
C ARG A 127 -8.64 2.93 1.12
N TYR A 128 -9.27 3.92 0.50
CA TYR A 128 -8.65 5.23 0.31
C TYR A 128 -8.24 5.85 1.65
N ARG A 129 -9.18 5.95 2.59
CA ARG A 129 -8.97 6.55 3.92
C ARG A 129 -7.89 5.86 4.74
N ALA A 130 -7.74 4.53 4.60
CA ALA A 130 -6.69 3.79 5.30
C ALA A 130 -5.27 4.19 4.87
N TYR A 131 -5.10 4.76 3.68
CA TYR A 131 -3.81 5.12 3.11
C TYR A 131 -3.70 6.59 2.70
N SER A 132 -4.72 7.42 2.98
CA SER A 132 -4.79 8.83 2.56
C SER A 132 -3.61 9.65 3.06
N ASP A 133 -3.11 9.36 4.27
CA ASP A 133 -1.98 10.09 4.87
C ASP A 133 -0.64 9.83 4.14
N TYR A 134 -0.56 8.78 3.33
CA TYR A 134 0.67 8.36 2.63
C TYR A 134 0.68 8.73 1.15
N ILE A 135 -0.34 9.46 0.69
CA ILE A 135 -0.49 9.87 -0.71
C ILE A 135 -0.86 11.35 -0.78
N THR A 136 -0.37 12.05 -1.80
CA THR A 136 -0.63 13.47 -2.03
C THR A 136 -1.37 13.63 -3.36
N PHE A 137 -2.26 14.62 -3.45
CA PHE A 137 -2.94 14.95 -4.70
C PHE A 137 -2.21 16.09 -5.42
N GLU A 138 -1.60 15.79 -6.57
CA GLU A 138 -0.80 16.72 -7.35
C GLU A 138 -1.16 16.60 -8.83
N GLY A 139 -1.41 17.71 -9.52
CA GLY A 139 -1.63 17.70 -10.97
C GLY A 139 -2.85 16.92 -11.45
N GLY A 140 -3.86 16.71 -10.59
CA GLY A 140 -5.07 15.93 -10.95
C GLY A 140 -4.96 14.44 -10.65
N GLU A 141 -3.87 13.98 -10.04
CA GLU A 141 -3.65 12.58 -9.68
C GLU A 141 -3.06 12.43 -8.28
N PHE A 142 -3.24 11.24 -7.70
CA PHE A 142 -2.54 10.87 -6.49
C PHE A 142 -1.13 10.37 -6.80
N VAL A 143 -0.18 10.81 -6.00
CA VAL A 143 1.21 10.40 -6.01
C VAL A 143 1.64 9.99 -4.59
N PRO A 144 2.73 9.22 -4.42
CA PRO A 144 3.22 8.87 -3.09
C PRO A 144 3.61 10.12 -2.29
N ASN A 145 3.38 10.14 -0.98
CA ASN A 145 3.97 11.11 -0.06
C ASN A 145 5.25 10.51 0.56
N PRO A 146 6.46 10.84 0.06
CA PRO A 146 7.69 10.16 0.49
C PRO A 146 7.98 10.35 1.97
N GLU A 147 7.70 11.53 2.52
CA GLU A 147 7.96 11.86 3.93
C GLU A 147 7.10 11.02 4.87
N ALA A 148 5.80 10.92 4.60
CA ALA A 148 4.89 10.12 5.41
C ALA A 148 5.17 8.61 5.28
N ILE A 149 5.52 8.15 4.08
CA ILE A 149 5.92 6.76 3.83
C ILE A 149 7.19 6.42 4.60
N GLU A 150 8.22 7.26 4.53
CA GLU A 150 9.49 7.04 5.24
C GLU A 150 9.26 7.02 6.76
N ALA A 151 8.49 7.97 7.30
CA ALA A 151 8.14 8.01 8.71
C ALA A 151 7.40 6.73 9.15
N LYS A 152 6.49 6.21 8.32
CA LYS A 152 5.80 4.96 8.60
C LYS A 152 6.73 3.75 8.54
N ILE A 153 7.64 3.70 7.56
CA ILE A 153 8.61 2.62 7.41
C ILE A 153 9.49 2.48 8.65
N GLN A 154 9.90 3.60 9.26
CA GLN A 154 10.67 3.59 10.50
C GLN A 154 9.92 2.91 11.67
N THR A 155 8.59 2.87 11.65
CA THR A 155 7.80 2.16 12.69
C THR A 155 7.87 0.64 12.57
N PHE A 156 8.39 0.10 11.47
CA PHE A 156 8.64 -1.33 11.30
C PHE A 156 10.02 -1.76 11.80
N ASP A 157 10.81 -0.83 12.33
CA ASP A 157 12.02 -1.14 13.07
C ASP A 157 11.70 -1.61 14.49
N VAL A 158 12.35 -2.69 14.89
CA VAL A 158 12.24 -3.24 16.23
C VAL A 158 13.50 -2.87 17.01
N TYR A 159 13.31 -2.37 18.22
CA TYR A 159 14.37 -1.93 19.12
C TYR A 159 14.39 -2.75 20.40
N ALA A 160 15.58 -2.99 20.93
CA ALA A 160 15.78 -3.35 22.33
C ALA A 160 15.86 -2.07 23.15
N GLU A 161 14.99 -1.93 24.15
CA GLU A 161 14.79 -0.70 24.91
C GLU A 161 14.89 -0.90 26.43
N THR A 162 14.47 -2.05 26.96
CA THR A 162 14.58 -2.32 28.41
C THR A 162 15.97 -2.85 28.79
N PRO A 163 16.39 -2.72 30.06
CA PRO A 163 17.64 -3.30 30.55
C PRO A 163 17.78 -4.80 30.26
N GLU A 164 16.69 -5.56 30.39
CA GLU A 164 16.64 -7.00 30.13
C GLU A 164 16.86 -7.29 28.63
N GLN A 165 16.17 -6.57 27.76
CA GLN A 165 16.31 -6.72 26.31
C GLN A 165 17.73 -6.37 25.84
N LEU A 166 18.31 -5.30 26.40
CA LEU A 166 19.69 -4.89 26.13
C LEU A 166 20.69 -5.92 26.66
N SER A 167 20.42 -6.55 27.80
CA SER A 167 21.25 -7.62 28.35
C SER A 167 21.27 -8.84 27.42
N ILE A 168 20.09 -9.26 26.91
CA ILE A 168 20.00 -10.37 25.95
C ILE A 168 20.76 -10.03 24.66
N TYR A 169 20.56 -8.82 24.11
CA TYR A 169 21.29 -8.36 22.92
C TYR A 169 22.82 -8.44 23.13
N ASN A 170 23.32 -7.90 24.24
CA ASN A 170 24.74 -7.90 24.55
C ASN A 170 25.28 -9.31 24.74
N HIS A 171 24.53 -10.20 25.38
CA HIS A 171 24.91 -11.60 25.56
C HIS A 171 25.14 -12.31 24.21
N PHE A 172 24.22 -12.15 23.25
CA PHE A 172 24.39 -12.72 21.91
C PHE A 172 25.55 -12.09 21.13
N LYS A 173 25.77 -10.78 21.29
CA LYS A 173 26.92 -10.08 20.69
C LYS A 173 28.26 -10.59 21.23
N GLU A 174 28.35 -10.81 22.54
CA GLU A 174 29.53 -11.39 23.19
C GLU A 174 29.75 -12.83 22.73
N LEU A 175 28.70 -13.65 22.69
CA LEU A 175 28.77 -15.02 22.19
C LEU A 175 29.36 -15.08 20.78
N VAL A 176 28.83 -14.29 19.83
CA VAL A 176 29.34 -14.24 18.45
C VAL A 176 30.80 -13.78 18.41
N THR A 177 31.17 -12.82 19.26
CA THR A 177 32.56 -12.34 19.36
C THR A 177 33.50 -13.45 19.84
N ILE A 178 33.11 -14.19 20.88
CA ILE A 178 33.88 -15.30 21.44
C ILE A 178 34.01 -16.44 20.43
N LEU A 179 32.91 -16.83 19.77
CA LEU A 179 32.91 -17.90 18.76
C LEU A 179 33.83 -17.57 17.59
N ASN A 180 33.77 -16.33 17.07
CA ASN A 180 34.65 -15.90 15.99
C ASN A 180 36.12 -15.81 16.42
N LYS A 181 36.39 -15.38 17.66
CA LYS A 181 37.76 -15.38 18.21
C LYS A 181 38.29 -16.80 18.35
N HIS A 182 37.47 -17.72 18.84
CA HIS A 182 37.83 -19.14 18.94
C HIS A 182 38.13 -19.73 17.57
N ASP A 183 37.25 -19.52 16.58
CA ASP A 183 37.44 -20.01 15.21
C ASP A 183 38.73 -19.48 14.55
N THR A 184 39.13 -18.25 14.88
CA THR A 184 40.37 -17.66 14.37
C THR A 184 41.61 -18.35 14.94
N LEU A 185 41.57 -18.75 16.21
CA LEU A 185 42.70 -19.40 16.91
C LEU A 185 42.70 -20.91 16.70
N TYR A 186 41.52 -21.51 16.61
CA TYR A 186 41.25 -22.94 16.53
C TYR A 186 40.14 -23.15 15.49
N PRO A 187 40.49 -23.26 14.20
CA PRO A 187 39.52 -23.35 13.12
C PRO A 187 38.52 -24.48 13.32
N MET A 188 37.23 -24.13 13.36
CA MET A 188 36.16 -25.10 13.55
C MET A 188 35.78 -25.75 12.20
N PRO A 189 35.58 -27.08 12.17
CA PRO A 189 35.03 -27.75 11.00
C PRO A 189 33.65 -27.19 10.63
N GLY A 190 33.36 -27.10 9.33
CA GLY A 190 32.08 -26.60 8.82
C GLY A 190 30.84 -27.23 9.48
N PRO A 191 30.75 -28.57 9.60
CA PRO A 191 29.61 -29.22 10.24
C PRO A 191 29.38 -28.78 11.70
N ASP A 192 30.45 -28.43 12.43
CA ASP A 192 30.32 -27.97 13.82
C ASP A 192 29.89 -26.51 13.89
N LYS A 193 30.33 -25.67 12.93
CA LYS A 193 29.78 -24.31 12.77
C LYS A 193 28.28 -24.34 12.52
N GLU A 194 27.80 -25.23 11.65
CA GLU A 194 26.36 -25.37 11.36
C GLU A 194 25.56 -25.85 12.58
N LYS A 195 26.10 -26.76 13.39
CA LYS A 195 25.44 -27.15 14.65
C LYS A 195 25.31 -25.96 15.59
N LEU A 196 26.38 -25.19 15.77
CA LEU A 196 26.38 -24.01 16.64
C LEU A 196 25.38 -22.96 16.15
N THR A 197 25.27 -22.74 14.84
CA THR A 197 24.26 -21.80 14.31
C THR A 197 22.85 -22.27 14.53
N LYS A 198 22.57 -23.58 14.40
CA LYS A 198 21.25 -24.15 14.72
C LYS A 198 20.91 -24.05 16.21
N ILE A 199 21.85 -24.38 17.09
CA ILE A 199 21.63 -24.37 18.56
C ILE A 199 21.35 -22.95 19.06
N PHE A 200 22.17 -21.99 18.64
CA PHE A 200 22.08 -20.61 19.13
C PHE A 200 21.24 -19.71 18.23
N GLY A 201 20.66 -20.22 17.14
CA GLY A 201 19.90 -19.42 16.18
C GLY A 201 20.73 -18.34 15.47
N LEU A 202 22.03 -18.59 15.24
CA LEU A 202 22.95 -17.66 14.57
C LEU A 202 22.94 -17.85 13.04
N MET A 203 23.67 -17.00 12.33
CA MET A 203 23.93 -17.11 10.89
C MET A 203 25.43 -17.26 10.61
N ILE A 204 25.75 -17.68 9.39
CA ILE A 204 27.11 -17.69 8.83
C ILE A 204 27.14 -16.70 7.67
N GLU A 205 28.22 -15.92 7.58
CA GLU A 205 28.43 -14.91 6.55
C GLU A 205 28.25 -15.45 5.12
N ARG A 206 28.80 -16.64 4.84
CA ARG A 206 28.62 -17.37 3.59
C ARG A 206 28.15 -18.81 3.88
N PRO A 207 26.84 -19.05 3.92
CA PRO A 207 26.30 -20.37 4.17
C PRO A 207 26.77 -21.40 3.12
N PRO A 208 26.96 -22.68 3.49
CA PRO A 208 26.64 -23.25 4.80
C PRO A 208 27.75 -23.15 5.86
N TYR A 209 29.02 -22.90 5.51
CA TYR A 209 30.15 -23.05 6.44
C TYR A 209 31.21 -21.95 6.40
N GLU A 210 31.14 -21.03 5.43
CA GLU A 210 32.22 -20.10 5.16
C GLU A 210 32.06 -18.76 5.86
N GLY A 211 33.15 -18.27 6.43
CA GLY A 211 33.20 -16.97 7.10
C GLY A 211 32.79 -17.01 8.57
N LYS A 212 32.44 -15.82 9.06
CA LYS A 212 32.19 -15.56 10.49
C LYS A 212 30.78 -15.93 10.91
N PHE A 213 30.63 -16.26 12.19
CA PHE A 213 29.33 -16.27 12.85
C PHE A 213 28.77 -14.85 12.89
N LEU A 214 27.48 -14.73 12.61
CA LEU A 214 26.73 -13.50 12.64
C LEU A 214 25.50 -13.69 13.52
N ILE A 215 25.05 -12.62 14.16
CA ILE A 215 23.74 -12.61 14.80
C ILE A 215 22.68 -12.75 13.70
N ASN A 216 21.69 -13.63 13.91
CA ASN A 216 20.47 -13.61 13.11
C ASN A 216 19.50 -12.57 13.70
N PRO A 217 19.19 -11.47 13.00
CA PRO A 217 18.29 -10.43 13.51
C PRO A 217 16.89 -10.96 13.90
N GLN A 218 16.36 -11.92 13.13
CA GLN A 218 15.03 -12.48 13.37
C GLN A 218 15.03 -13.40 14.60
N SER A 219 15.96 -14.35 14.67
CA SER A 219 16.09 -15.20 15.86
C SER A 219 16.37 -14.38 17.12
N LEU A 220 17.19 -13.33 17.02
CA LEU A 220 17.50 -12.46 18.15
C LEU A 220 16.26 -11.68 18.61
N MET A 221 15.48 -11.13 17.68
CA MET A 221 14.20 -10.50 17.99
C MET A 221 13.27 -11.47 18.73
N GLU A 222 13.10 -12.69 18.22
CA GLU A 222 12.27 -13.71 18.87
C GLU A 222 12.74 -14.02 20.29
N GLN A 223 14.05 -14.11 20.54
CA GLN A 223 14.59 -14.35 21.88
C GLN A 223 14.40 -13.16 22.83
N ILE A 224 14.57 -11.93 22.33
CA ILE A 224 14.43 -10.70 23.13
C ILE A 224 12.98 -10.51 23.59
N PHE A 225 12.00 -10.84 22.75
CA PHE A 225 10.56 -10.65 23.03
C PHE A 225 9.84 -11.94 23.47
N LYS A 226 10.59 -12.99 23.82
CA LYS A 226 10.03 -14.27 24.28
C LYS A 226 9.49 -14.22 25.71
N TYR A 227 10.00 -13.31 26.53
CA TYR A 227 9.73 -13.15 27.96
C TYR A 227 9.15 -11.76 28.23
#